data_AF-A0A087XQ84-F1
#
_entry.id   AF-A0A087XQ84-F1
#
_cell.length_a   1.000
_cell.length_b   1.000
_cell.length_c   1.000
_cell.angle_alpha   90.00
_cell.angle_beta   90.00
_cell.angle_gamma   90.00
#
_symmetry.space_group_name_H-M   'P 1'
#
loop_
_entity.id
_entity.type
_entity.pdbx_description
1 polymer ?
#
loop_
_entity_poly.entity_id
_entity_poly.type
_entity_poly.pdbx_seq_one_letter_code
_entity_poly.pdbx_strand_id
1 'polypeptide(L)'
;MSVKHAISRGLELGRSFLQIGLLKSGGRVAAKLRADRFRVGPSVRTVQPQAFLPARYRYYRTSLKGLAAQLQSAGFRRRFTGASPRNRAVFLAFGLGVGLIEQQLEDDRQSAATCQEIQAVFKKKKIQSTLRPFTSGFKLEDYVIGNQIGKGSNAVVYEAAAQFSHPKETERDSTLVELKDNEEEVQKVRSPACCSLRNFPLAIKMLWNFGAGSSSEAILKSMSQELVPSGPLALKKEKERITLDGRFGVLPRRVSAHPNVIRVYRAFTADVPLLPGAQEEYPDVLPARLNPAGLGNNRTLFLVMKNYPCTLRQYLQVSTPNRRQGSLMVLQLLEGVDHLCRQGVAHRDLKSDNIMVEFDSGGCPRLVITDFGCCLTQNDSSLQLPFNSMWVSRGGNASLMAPEVVTAAPGPDVVIDYTKTDAWAVGAISYEIFGQQNPFYGAAGLHSTNYQEKQLPPLPACVPADVQLVTKLLLRRNPNKRPSARVAANMLHLSLWGRKALGNLDSAGMRKLADWLLCHSAVVLLQGCSGPSGNRVEAELQRSFLSNLDLEELRAAVGFLLYGQDQSRACIMFP
;
A
#
# COMPACT_ATOMS: atom_id res chain seq x y z
N MET A 1 -42.76 -4.24 -7.86
CA MET A 1 -43.41 -2.92 -7.69
C MET A 1 -43.97 -2.48 -9.03
N SER A 2 -45.26 -2.15 -9.09
CA SER A 2 -45.93 -1.70 -10.31
C SER A 2 -45.27 -0.41 -10.86
N VAL A 3 -45.18 -0.27 -12.18
CA VAL A 3 -44.71 0.95 -12.87
C VAL A 3 -45.40 2.21 -12.35
N LYS A 4 -46.68 2.09 -11.94
CA LYS A 4 -47.43 3.17 -11.27
C LYS A 4 -46.78 3.64 -9.96
N HIS A 5 -46.19 2.74 -9.17
CA HIS A 5 -45.54 3.08 -7.90
C HIS A 5 -44.18 3.79 -8.09
N ALA A 6 -43.42 3.40 -9.11
CA ALA A 6 -42.15 4.05 -9.45
C ALA A 6 -42.37 5.46 -10.03
N ILE A 7 -43.41 5.61 -10.87
CA ILE A 7 -43.84 6.90 -11.41
C ILE A 7 -44.39 7.79 -10.27
N SER A 8 -45.14 7.24 -9.33
CA SER A 8 -45.67 7.98 -8.17
C SER A 8 -44.57 8.52 -7.27
N ARG A 9 -43.56 7.72 -6.92
CA ARG A 9 -42.41 8.18 -6.11
C ARG A 9 -41.50 9.15 -6.87
N GLY A 10 -41.33 8.97 -8.18
CA GLY A 10 -40.60 9.93 -9.02
C GLY A 10 -41.30 11.29 -9.11
N LEU A 11 -42.64 11.29 -9.18
CA LEU A 11 -43.46 12.50 -9.14
C LEU A 11 -43.43 13.19 -7.76
N GLU A 12 -43.37 12.45 -6.65
CA GLU A 12 -43.20 13.00 -5.30
C GLU A 12 -41.83 13.66 -5.09
N LEU A 13 -40.76 13.05 -5.60
CA LEU A 13 -39.40 13.62 -5.57
C LEU A 13 -39.29 14.89 -6.45
N GLY A 14 -39.89 14.86 -7.66
CA GLY A 14 -39.97 16.03 -8.53
C GLY A 14 -40.80 17.18 -7.95
N ARG A 15 -41.86 16.87 -7.18
CA ARG A 15 -42.66 17.87 -6.46
C ARG A 15 -41.90 18.51 -5.30
N SER A 16 -41.07 17.75 -4.59
CA SER A 16 -40.19 18.29 -3.53
C SER A 16 -39.15 19.27 -4.09
N PHE A 17 -38.57 18.97 -5.25
CA PHE A 17 -37.64 19.89 -5.93
C PHE A 17 -38.30 21.19 -6.40
N LEU A 18 -39.55 21.13 -6.86
CA LEU A 18 -40.32 22.31 -7.29
C LEU A 18 -40.85 23.17 -6.12
N GLN A 19 -41.12 22.58 -4.96
CA GLN A 19 -41.49 23.35 -3.75
C GLN A 19 -40.29 24.11 -3.15
N ILE A 20 -39.06 23.64 -3.38
CA ILE A 20 -37.83 24.33 -2.95
C ILE A 20 -37.52 25.56 -3.83
N GLY A 21 -38.07 25.63 -5.05
CA GLY A 21 -37.78 26.68 -6.04
C GLY A 21 -38.71 27.90 -6.04
N LEU A 22 -39.68 28.00 -5.14
CA LEU A 22 -40.70 29.06 -5.13
C LEU A 22 -40.85 29.72 -3.74
N LEU A 23 -39.76 30.25 -3.19
CA LEU A 23 -39.78 31.34 -2.20
C LEU A 23 -38.37 32.00 -2.13
N LYS A 24 -38.34 33.33 -2.29
CA LYS A 24 -37.12 34.16 -2.39
C LYS A 24 -36.35 34.28 -1.06
N SER A 25 -35.04 34.52 -1.23
CA SER A 25 -34.08 35.30 -0.43
C SER A 25 -33.75 34.92 1.01
N GLY A 26 -32.43 34.93 1.30
CA GLY A 26 -31.90 35.24 2.64
C GLY A 26 -31.79 34.03 3.56
N GLY A 27 -30.60 33.85 4.14
CA GLY A 27 -30.25 32.70 4.97
C GLY A 27 -31.24 32.41 6.10
N ARG A 28 -31.57 31.11 6.26
CA ARG A 28 -31.94 30.40 7.51
C ARG A 28 -32.46 29.00 7.15
N VAL A 29 -31.56 28.07 6.79
CA VAL A 29 -31.84 26.61 6.79
C VAL A 29 -30.77 25.84 7.58
N ALA A 30 -30.03 26.53 8.45
CA ALA A 30 -29.08 25.90 9.37
C ALA A 30 -29.71 25.44 10.71
N ALA A 31 -31.03 25.58 10.90
CA ALA A 31 -31.64 25.41 12.23
C ALA A 31 -32.82 24.41 12.31
N LYS A 32 -33.21 23.71 11.22
CA LYS A 32 -34.41 22.85 11.24
C LYS A 32 -34.17 21.35 11.02
N LEU A 33 -32.92 20.89 11.15
CA LEU A 33 -32.55 19.47 11.23
C LEU A 33 -31.93 19.10 12.59
N ARG A 34 -32.08 19.96 13.62
CA ARG A 34 -31.84 19.64 15.03
C ARG A 34 -33.18 19.55 15.77
N ALA A 35 -33.89 18.44 15.59
CA ALA A 35 -34.85 17.87 16.53
C ALA A 35 -35.65 16.81 15.77
N ASP A 36 -35.28 15.54 15.93
CA ASP A 36 -36.24 14.56 16.43
C ASP A 36 -35.50 13.28 16.84
N ARG A 37 -35.55 13.03 18.15
CA ARG A 37 -35.16 11.79 18.80
C ARG A 37 -36.31 10.81 18.65
N PHE A 38 -36.06 9.62 18.11
CA PHE A 38 -36.75 8.40 18.54
C PHE A 38 -35.74 7.26 18.79
N ARG A 39 -35.99 6.55 19.90
CA ARG A 39 -35.18 5.50 20.55
C ARG A 39 -35.32 4.12 19.89
N VAL A 40 -34.23 3.32 19.94
CA VAL A 40 -34.04 1.86 20.22
C VAL A 40 -35.06 0.84 19.67
N GLY A 41 -34.78 -0.28 18.96
CA GLY A 41 -33.60 -1.02 18.41
C GLY A 41 -34.15 -2.14 17.45
N PRO A 42 -33.53 -3.33 17.21
CA PRO A 42 -32.12 -3.71 17.02
C PRO A 42 -31.75 -4.14 15.57
N SER A 43 -30.43 -4.18 15.30
CA SER A 43 -29.66 -4.94 14.29
C SER A 43 -30.25 -5.22 12.89
N VAL A 44 -29.81 -4.51 11.84
CA VAL A 44 -29.56 -5.06 10.48
C VAL A 44 -28.55 -4.19 9.70
N ARG A 45 -27.44 -4.84 9.28
CA ARG A 45 -26.55 -4.61 8.12
C ARG A 45 -25.99 -3.22 7.79
N THR A 46 -24.66 -3.18 7.83
CA THR A 46 -23.78 -2.29 7.05
C THR A 46 -24.12 -2.34 5.55
N VAL A 47 -24.42 -1.19 4.96
CA VAL A 47 -24.50 -0.99 3.51
C VAL A 47 -23.31 -0.12 3.11
N GLN A 48 -22.31 -0.76 2.48
CA GLN A 48 -21.40 -0.08 1.54
C GLN A 48 -22.24 0.73 0.53
N PRO A 49 -21.75 1.84 -0.04
CA PRO A 49 -22.45 2.50 -1.13
C PRO A 49 -22.49 1.53 -2.32
N GLN A 50 -23.57 0.74 -2.41
CA GLN A 50 -23.82 -0.15 -3.53
C GLN A 50 -24.04 0.71 -4.76
N ALA A 51 -23.27 0.40 -5.80
CA ALA A 51 -23.57 0.77 -7.17
C ALA A 51 -25.08 0.63 -7.44
N PHE A 52 -25.62 1.64 -8.10
CA PHE A 52 -27.02 1.74 -8.44
C PHE A 52 -27.57 0.44 -9.09
N LEU A 53 -28.70 -0.01 -8.53
CA LEU A 53 -29.67 -1.02 -9.00
C LEU A 53 -29.33 -2.53 -8.82
N PRO A 54 -30.14 -3.29 -8.06
CA PRO A 54 -30.06 -4.76 -7.92
C PRO A 54 -30.16 -5.55 -9.25
N ALA A 55 -29.59 -6.76 -9.29
CA ALA A 55 -29.57 -7.65 -10.47
C ALA A 55 -30.95 -7.97 -11.10
N ARG A 56 -32.05 -7.85 -10.33
CA ARG A 56 -33.44 -8.00 -10.83
C ARG A 56 -33.90 -6.86 -11.76
N TYR A 57 -33.11 -5.80 -11.92
CA TYR A 57 -33.39 -4.67 -12.82
C TYR A 57 -32.69 -4.80 -14.19
N ARG A 58 -31.98 -5.90 -14.47
CA ARG A 58 -31.36 -6.18 -15.79
C ARG A 58 -32.34 -6.22 -16.97
N TYR A 59 -33.64 -6.39 -16.70
CA TYR A 59 -34.70 -6.41 -17.72
C TYR A 59 -35.14 -5.02 -18.21
N TYR A 60 -34.74 -3.92 -17.54
CA TYR A 60 -34.99 -2.55 -18.02
C TYR A 60 -33.92 -2.13 -19.04
N ARG A 61 -33.82 -2.90 -20.13
CA ARG A 61 -32.85 -2.74 -21.21
C ARG A 61 -33.47 -2.06 -22.44
N THR A 62 -34.49 -1.25 -22.27
CA THR A 62 -34.72 -0.14 -23.20
C THR A 62 -33.63 0.88 -22.90
N SER A 63 -32.68 1.03 -23.84
CA SER A 63 -31.57 1.99 -23.73
C SER A 63 -32.08 3.29 -23.13
N LEU A 64 -31.50 3.74 -22.02
CA LEU A 64 -31.89 4.99 -21.36
C LEU A 64 -31.87 6.15 -22.38
N LYS A 65 -31.05 6.08 -23.45
CA LYS A 65 -31.04 6.98 -24.62
C LYS A 65 -32.34 6.98 -25.36
N GLY A 66 -32.91 5.79 -25.58
CA GLY A 66 -34.24 5.62 -26.16
C GLY A 66 -35.33 6.16 -25.25
N LEU A 67 -35.22 5.98 -23.93
CA LEU A 67 -36.18 6.51 -22.97
C LEU A 67 -36.11 8.05 -22.87
N ALA A 68 -34.92 8.63 -22.75
CA ALA A 68 -34.68 10.06 -22.73
C ALA A 68 -35.13 10.71 -24.04
N ALA A 69 -34.74 10.15 -25.19
CA ALA A 69 -35.18 10.63 -26.50
C ALA A 69 -36.70 10.50 -26.68
N GLN A 70 -37.33 9.42 -26.21
CA GLN A 70 -38.78 9.26 -26.23
C GLN A 70 -39.46 10.30 -25.34
N LEU A 71 -38.99 10.51 -24.11
CA LEU A 71 -39.53 11.51 -23.18
C LEU A 71 -39.34 12.95 -23.67
N GLN A 72 -38.25 13.20 -24.40
CA GLN A 72 -37.96 14.50 -25.01
C GLN A 72 -38.68 14.69 -26.36
N SER A 73 -39.11 13.62 -27.05
CA SER A 73 -39.71 13.68 -28.38
C SER A 73 -41.03 14.46 -28.42
N ALA A 74 -41.27 15.19 -29.51
CA ALA A 74 -42.50 15.94 -29.74
C ALA A 74 -43.75 15.04 -29.73
N GLY A 75 -43.62 13.78 -30.15
CA GLY A 75 -44.70 12.78 -30.14
C GLY A 75 -45.16 12.37 -28.74
N PHE A 76 -44.23 12.27 -27.78
CA PHE A 76 -44.58 11.95 -26.39
C PHE A 76 -45.20 13.14 -25.66
N ARG A 77 -44.72 14.37 -25.96
CA ARG A 77 -45.36 15.62 -25.49
C ARG A 77 -46.79 15.79 -26.01
N ARG A 78 -47.05 15.36 -27.26
CA ARG A 78 -48.39 15.33 -27.87
C ARG A 78 -49.34 14.29 -27.25
N ARG A 79 -48.81 13.22 -26.65
CA ARG A 79 -49.64 12.18 -25.98
C ARG A 79 -50.22 12.64 -24.63
N PHE A 80 -49.71 13.74 -24.08
CA PHE A 80 -50.16 14.39 -22.85
C PHE A 80 -50.72 15.80 -23.11
N THR A 81 -51.39 15.99 -24.25
CA THR A 81 -52.01 17.27 -24.66
C THR A 81 -53.02 17.81 -23.65
N GLY A 82 -53.63 16.98 -22.80
CA GLY A 82 -54.50 17.39 -21.70
C GLY A 82 -53.83 17.64 -20.34
N ALA A 83 -52.50 17.49 -20.21
CA ALA A 83 -51.80 17.64 -18.94
C ALA A 83 -51.43 19.11 -18.63
N SER A 84 -51.60 19.52 -17.37
CA SER A 84 -51.29 20.87 -16.91
C SER A 84 -49.84 21.29 -17.20
N PRO A 85 -49.54 22.60 -17.37
CA PRO A 85 -48.20 23.11 -17.65
C PRO A 85 -47.13 22.57 -16.68
N ARG A 86 -47.52 22.36 -15.42
CA ARG A 86 -46.68 21.80 -14.36
C ARG A 86 -46.24 20.37 -14.64
N ASN A 87 -47.13 19.53 -15.18
CA ASN A 87 -46.77 18.14 -15.53
C ASN A 87 -45.81 18.08 -16.71
N ARG A 88 -45.97 18.96 -17.71
CA ARG A 88 -45.04 19.05 -18.85
C ARG A 88 -43.64 19.46 -18.42
N ALA A 89 -43.52 20.40 -17.49
CA ALA A 89 -42.25 20.82 -16.91
C ALA A 89 -41.55 19.68 -16.14
N VAL A 90 -42.30 18.88 -15.37
CA VAL A 90 -41.77 17.72 -14.63
C VAL A 90 -41.22 16.65 -15.58
N PHE A 91 -41.92 16.35 -16.68
CA PHE A 91 -41.44 15.37 -17.65
C PHE A 91 -40.20 15.85 -18.42
N LEU A 92 -40.13 17.14 -18.75
CA LEU A 92 -38.94 17.74 -19.37
C LEU A 92 -37.74 17.67 -18.42
N ALA A 93 -37.92 18.06 -17.16
CA ALA A 93 -36.87 18.00 -16.14
C ALA A 93 -36.39 16.57 -15.90
N PHE A 94 -37.31 15.59 -15.87
CA PHE A 94 -36.97 14.18 -15.76
C PHE A 94 -36.19 13.68 -16.99
N GLY A 95 -36.63 14.02 -18.21
CA GLY A 95 -35.93 13.65 -19.45
C GLY A 95 -34.54 14.29 -19.59
N LEU A 96 -34.36 15.53 -19.11
CA LEU A 96 -33.05 16.19 -19.04
C LEU A 96 -32.16 15.53 -17.97
N GLY A 97 -32.72 15.22 -16.80
CA GLY A 97 -32.00 14.50 -15.74
C GLY A 97 -31.49 13.13 -16.19
N VAL A 98 -32.32 12.35 -16.89
CA VAL A 98 -31.90 11.06 -17.47
C VAL A 98 -30.81 11.26 -18.53
N GLY A 99 -30.94 12.26 -19.41
CA GLY A 99 -29.92 12.57 -20.42
C GLY A 99 -28.56 12.97 -19.83
N LEU A 100 -28.55 13.78 -18.77
CA LEU A 100 -27.32 14.16 -18.07
C LEU A 100 -26.64 12.96 -17.38
N ILE A 101 -27.43 12.07 -16.77
CA ILE A 101 -26.92 10.82 -16.18
C ILE A 101 -26.26 9.95 -17.26
N GLU A 102 -26.87 9.85 -18.44
CA GLU A 102 -26.29 9.06 -19.53
C GLU A 102 -25.00 9.65 -20.09
N GLN A 103 -24.95 10.97 -20.26
CA GLN A 103 -23.73 11.64 -20.71
C GLN A 103 -22.59 11.40 -19.70
N GLN A 104 -22.89 11.52 -18.41
CA GLN A 104 -21.93 11.21 -17.35
C GLN A 104 -21.47 9.74 -17.40
N LEU A 105 -22.39 8.80 -17.57
CA LEU A 105 -22.06 7.37 -17.67
C LEU A 105 -21.19 7.06 -18.90
N GLU A 106 -21.42 7.74 -20.02
CA GLU A 106 -20.61 7.55 -21.23
C GLU A 106 -19.21 8.16 -21.07
N ASP A 107 -19.11 9.35 -20.48
CA ASP A 107 -17.83 9.98 -20.14
C ASP A 107 -17.04 9.12 -19.12
N ASP A 108 -17.74 8.48 -18.17
CA ASP A 108 -17.17 7.56 -17.21
C ASP A 108 -16.65 6.28 -17.89
N ARG A 109 -17.38 5.74 -18.88
CA ARG A 109 -16.91 4.60 -19.69
C ARG A 109 -15.67 4.94 -20.50
N GLN A 110 -15.66 6.11 -21.14
CA GLN A 110 -14.51 6.57 -21.93
C GLN A 110 -13.27 6.75 -21.03
N SER A 111 -13.45 7.34 -19.84
CA SER A 111 -12.37 7.50 -18.86
C SER A 111 -11.86 6.16 -18.35
N ALA A 112 -12.75 5.19 -18.13
CA ALA A 112 -12.39 3.82 -17.72
C ALA A 112 -11.59 3.10 -18.81
N ALA A 113 -12.03 3.20 -20.06
CA ALA A 113 -11.33 2.64 -21.21
C ALA A 113 -9.92 3.26 -21.34
N THR A 114 -9.80 4.58 -21.21
CA THR A 114 -8.52 5.29 -21.22
C THR A 114 -7.58 4.76 -20.12
N CYS A 115 -8.09 4.59 -18.89
CA CYS A 115 -7.29 4.01 -17.80
C CYS A 115 -6.83 2.59 -18.13
N GLN A 116 -7.69 1.74 -18.70
CA GLN A 116 -7.35 0.37 -19.10
C GLN A 116 -6.31 0.32 -20.22
N GLU A 117 -6.41 1.21 -21.22
CA GLU A 117 -5.43 1.32 -22.30
C GLU A 117 -4.05 1.72 -21.76
N ILE A 118 -3.99 2.77 -20.93
CA ILE A 118 -2.75 3.17 -20.25
C ILE A 118 -2.21 2.00 -19.43
N GLN A 119 -3.06 1.36 -18.62
CA GLN A 119 -2.67 0.22 -17.81
C GLN A 119 -2.04 -0.91 -18.64
N ALA A 120 -2.61 -1.22 -19.80
CA ALA A 120 -2.12 -2.25 -20.71
C ALA A 120 -0.72 -1.93 -21.27
N VAL A 121 -0.41 -0.65 -21.50
CA VAL A 121 0.93 -0.21 -21.93
C VAL A 121 1.96 -0.45 -20.83
N PHE A 122 1.64 -0.12 -19.58
CA PHE A 122 2.60 -0.17 -18.47
C PHE A 122 2.69 -1.53 -17.75
N LYS A 123 1.69 -2.41 -17.88
CA LYS A 123 1.74 -3.79 -17.33
C LYS A 123 2.81 -4.66 -18.00
N LYS A 124 3.34 -4.27 -19.17
CA LYS A 124 4.37 -5.01 -19.90
C LYS A 124 5.78 -4.61 -19.46
N LYS A 125 6.22 -5.07 -18.29
CA LYS A 125 7.65 -5.37 -18.02
C LYS A 125 7.79 -6.12 -16.70
N LYS A 126 8.46 -7.28 -16.75
CA LYS A 126 8.96 -7.94 -15.54
C LYS A 126 10.04 -7.06 -14.95
N ILE A 127 9.94 -6.72 -13.66
CA ILE A 127 11.08 -6.18 -12.91
C ILE A 127 12.19 -7.22 -13.01
N GLN A 128 13.24 -6.89 -13.75
CA GLN A 128 14.42 -7.74 -13.83
C GLN A 128 15.17 -7.59 -12.51
N SER A 129 15.34 -8.71 -11.79
CA SER A 129 16.23 -8.70 -10.64
C SER A 129 17.63 -8.33 -11.14
N THR A 130 18.24 -7.34 -10.50
CA THR A 130 19.62 -6.91 -10.83
C THR A 130 20.65 -8.00 -10.61
N LEU A 131 20.32 -9.00 -9.79
CA LEU A 131 21.12 -10.21 -9.61
C LEU A 131 20.78 -11.25 -10.67
N ARG A 132 21.82 -11.73 -11.36
CA ARG A 132 21.70 -12.89 -12.26
C ARG A 132 21.23 -14.10 -11.43
N PRO A 133 20.25 -14.87 -11.91
CA PRO A 133 19.89 -16.11 -11.24
C PRO A 133 21.07 -17.07 -11.33
N PHE A 134 21.70 -17.36 -10.19
CA PHE A 134 22.73 -18.39 -10.11
C PHE A 134 22.09 -19.78 -9.96
N THR A 135 22.81 -20.85 -10.29
CA THR A 135 22.32 -22.25 -10.19
C THR A 135 22.67 -22.92 -8.86
N SER A 136 23.60 -22.33 -8.09
CA SER A 136 24.08 -22.75 -6.77
C SER A 136 23.55 -21.82 -5.65
N GLY A 137 24.05 -21.98 -4.40
CA GLY A 137 23.72 -21.12 -3.27
C GLY A 137 22.65 -21.67 -2.32
N PHE A 138 22.48 -22.98 -2.24
CA PHE A 138 21.45 -23.63 -1.40
C PHE A 138 22.03 -24.22 -0.11
N LYS A 139 23.29 -23.93 0.18
CA LYS A 139 23.99 -24.37 1.38
C LYS A 139 24.72 -23.22 2.01
N LEU A 140 25.00 -23.34 3.31
CA LEU A 140 25.71 -22.29 4.02
C LEU A 140 27.17 -22.18 3.58
N GLU A 141 27.80 -23.31 3.23
CA GLU A 141 29.17 -23.38 2.71
C GLU A 141 29.39 -22.60 1.40
N ASP A 142 28.32 -22.28 0.67
CA ASP A 142 28.38 -21.50 -0.58
C ASP A 142 28.69 -20.01 -0.34
N TYR A 143 28.68 -19.57 0.94
CA TYR A 143 28.77 -18.17 1.33
C TYR A 143 29.91 -17.91 2.32
N VAL A 144 30.59 -16.77 2.14
CA VAL A 144 31.47 -16.19 3.16
C VAL A 144 30.62 -15.31 4.05
N ILE A 145 30.62 -15.59 5.36
CA ILE A 145 29.88 -14.83 6.37
C ILE A 145 30.78 -13.74 6.94
N GLY A 146 30.28 -12.50 6.93
CA GLY A 146 30.93 -11.33 7.50
C GLY A 146 30.41 -11.00 8.90
N ASN A 147 30.30 -9.70 9.21
CA ASN A 147 29.88 -9.24 10.52
C ASN A 147 28.37 -9.40 10.74
N GLN A 148 27.97 -9.44 12.01
CA GLN A 148 26.56 -9.30 12.39
C GLN A 148 26.09 -7.87 12.08
N ILE A 149 24.98 -7.74 11.36
CA ILE A 149 24.38 -6.44 10.98
C ILE A 149 23.01 -6.20 11.62
N GLY A 150 22.41 -7.22 12.22
CA GLY A 150 21.16 -7.05 12.96
C GLY A 150 20.78 -8.28 13.76
N LYS A 151 20.08 -8.05 14.88
CA LYS A 151 19.51 -9.09 15.73
C LYS A 151 18.11 -8.65 16.12
N GLY A 152 17.11 -9.47 15.83
CA GLY A 152 15.72 -9.26 16.19
C GLY A 152 15.29 -10.20 17.32
N SER A 153 13.99 -10.36 17.53
CA SER A 153 13.41 -11.31 18.49
C SER A 153 13.13 -12.70 17.93
N ASN A 154 13.49 -12.97 16.66
CA ASN A 154 13.26 -14.26 16.00
C ASN A 154 14.39 -14.67 15.06
N ALA A 155 15.39 -13.81 14.88
CA ALA A 155 16.47 -14.05 13.93
C ALA A 155 17.69 -13.17 14.21
N VAL A 156 18.81 -13.55 13.61
CA VAL A 156 20.01 -12.74 13.48
C VAL A 156 20.38 -12.63 11.99
N VAL A 157 20.97 -11.51 11.59
CA VAL A 157 21.34 -11.20 10.22
C VAL A 157 22.83 -10.89 10.13
N TYR A 158 23.50 -11.54 9.20
CA TYR A 158 24.92 -11.39 8.91
C TYR A 158 25.15 -10.89 7.49
N GLU A 159 26.25 -10.17 7.31
CA GLU A 159 26.83 -9.91 6.00
C GLU A 159 27.21 -11.21 5.30
N ALA A 160 27.04 -11.26 3.98
CA ALA A 160 27.37 -12.43 3.19
C ALA A 160 27.88 -12.08 1.78
N ALA A 161 28.77 -12.91 1.27
CA ALA A 161 29.22 -12.89 -0.12
C ALA A 161 29.18 -14.30 -0.71
N ALA A 162 28.69 -14.45 -1.94
CA ALA A 162 28.68 -15.74 -2.61
C ALA A 162 30.08 -16.05 -3.16
N GLN A 163 30.63 -17.22 -2.82
CA GLN A 163 31.98 -17.61 -3.26
C GLN A 163 32.06 -17.83 -4.79
N PHE A 164 30.96 -18.25 -5.39
CA PHE A 164 30.85 -18.49 -6.84
C PHE A 164 30.63 -17.21 -7.67
N SER A 165 30.48 -16.05 -7.03
CA SER A 165 30.45 -14.75 -7.71
C SER A 165 31.82 -14.09 -7.62
N HIS A 166 32.79 -14.55 -8.41
CA HIS A 166 34.03 -13.79 -8.55
C HIS A 166 33.76 -12.40 -9.20
N PRO A 167 34.56 -11.37 -8.88
CA PRO A 167 34.29 -10.00 -9.25
C PRO A 167 34.47 -9.79 -10.75
N LYS A 168 33.82 -8.76 -11.30
CA LYS A 168 34.15 -8.22 -12.62
C LYS A 168 35.66 -7.97 -12.69
N GLU A 169 36.38 -8.76 -13.51
CA GLU A 169 37.63 -8.29 -14.09
C GLU A 169 37.30 -6.98 -14.80
N THR A 170 37.96 -5.92 -14.35
CA THR A 170 38.09 -4.70 -15.12
C THR A 170 38.95 -5.09 -16.30
N GLU A 171 38.40 -5.04 -17.52
CA GLU A 171 39.21 -5.03 -18.73
C GLU A 171 40.23 -3.90 -18.58
N ARG A 172 41.45 -4.29 -18.24
CA ARG A 172 42.64 -3.51 -18.50
C ARG A 172 42.86 -3.60 -20.00
N ASP A 173 42.25 -2.68 -20.74
CA ASP A 173 42.86 -2.25 -21.99
C ASP A 173 43.73 -1.03 -21.68
N SER A 174 45.01 -1.36 -21.59
CA SER A 174 46.15 -0.45 -21.60
C SER A 174 46.08 0.50 -22.79
N THR A 175 45.99 1.79 -22.51
CA THR A 175 46.74 2.78 -23.28
C THR A 175 47.48 3.68 -22.31
N LEU A 176 48.79 3.50 -22.29
CA LEU A 176 49.78 4.38 -21.68
C LEU A 176 49.55 5.81 -22.18
N VAL A 177 49.11 6.70 -21.30
CA VAL A 177 49.41 8.12 -21.41
C VAL A 177 49.81 8.59 -20.02
N GLU A 178 51.12 8.81 -19.88
CA GLU A 178 51.73 9.53 -18.76
C GLU A 178 51.12 10.93 -18.66
N LEU A 179 50.43 11.24 -17.56
CA LEU A 179 50.19 12.62 -17.15
C LEU A 179 50.38 12.74 -15.64
N LYS A 180 51.60 13.21 -15.33
CA LYS A 180 52.07 14.03 -14.22
C LYS A 180 51.09 14.36 -13.09
N ASP A 181 51.60 14.12 -11.89
CA ASP A 181 51.40 14.84 -10.64
C ASP A 181 50.62 16.16 -10.79
N ASN A 182 49.43 16.16 -10.20
CA ASN A 182 48.85 17.33 -9.56
C ASN A 182 48.06 16.82 -8.35
N GLU A 183 48.72 16.87 -7.20
CA GLU A 183 48.08 16.83 -5.89
C GLU A 183 47.11 18.02 -5.81
N GLU A 184 45.80 17.77 -5.95
CA GLU A 184 44.70 18.56 -5.36
C GLU A 184 43.34 18.06 -5.91
N GLU A 185 42.85 16.90 -5.44
CA GLU A 185 41.41 16.57 -5.54
C GLU A 185 40.92 15.78 -4.31
N VAL A 186 40.16 16.49 -3.47
CA VAL A 186 38.97 16.03 -2.73
C VAL A 186 39.05 14.61 -2.14
N GLN A 187 39.67 14.50 -0.97
CA GLN A 187 39.42 13.45 0.01
C GLN A 187 37.95 13.53 0.48
N LYS A 188 37.02 12.99 -0.30
CA LYS A 188 35.72 12.55 0.22
C LYS A 188 35.99 11.32 1.08
N VAL A 189 36.03 11.52 2.40
CA VAL A 189 35.98 10.48 3.43
C VAL A 189 34.90 9.46 3.04
N ARG A 190 35.31 8.29 2.54
CA ARG A 190 34.40 7.21 2.18
C ARG A 190 33.95 6.55 3.49
N SER A 191 32.64 6.46 3.72
CA SER A 191 32.11 5.86 4.93
C SER A 191 32.42 4.35 4.98
N PRO A 192 32.74 3.78 6.17
CA PRO A 192 33.05 2.34 6.33
C PRO A 192 31.94 1.42 5.82
N ALA A 193 30.67 1.84 5.95
CA ALA A 193 29.50 1.10 5.46
C ALA A 193 29.51 0.89 3.93
N CYS A 194 30.07 1.84 3.15
CA CYS A 194 30.14 1.71 1.70
C CYS A 194 31.17 0.66 1.25
N CYS A 195 32.26 0.51 2.01
CA CYS A 195 33.28 -0.51 1.77
C CYS A 195 32.76 -1.91 2.13
N SER A 196 32.03 -2.05 3.24
CA SER A 196 31.46 -3.35 3.65
C SER A 196 30.45 -3.89 2.63
N LEU A 197 29.54 -3.05 2.14
CA LEU A 197 28.53 -3.45 1.14
C LEU A 197 29.10 -3.91 -0.21
N ARG A 198 30.29 -3.41 -0.58
CA ARG A 198 30.99 -3.87 -1.80
C ARG A 198 31.54 -5.28 -1.62
N ASN A 199 32.07 -5.58 -0.44
CA ASN A 199 32.65 -6.88 -0.12
C ASN A 199 31.56 -7.92 0.20
N PHE A 200 30.46 -7.48 0.82
CA PHE A 200 29.33 -8.31 1.24
C PHE A 200 27.99 -7.78 0.69
N PRO A 201 27.69 -8.02 -0.60
CA PRO A 201 26.49 -7.54 -1.25
C PRO A 201 25.21 -8.29 -0.84
N LEU A 202 25.34 -9.42 -0.13
CA LEU A 202 24.23 -10.23 0.35
C LEU A 202 24.14 -10.17 1.87
N ALA A 203 22.97 -10.50 2.39
CA ALA A 203 22.72 -10.69 3.81
C ALA A 203 22.11 -12.08 4.02
N ILE A 204 22.53 -12.75 5.09
CA ILE A 204 21.99 -14.04 5.51
C ILE A 204 21.28 -13.87 6.83
N LYS A 205 19.96 -14.10 6.84
CA LYS A 205 19.12 -14.15 8.04
C LYS A 205 19.04 -15.59 8.54
N MET A 206 19.56 -15.86 9.72
CA MET A 206 19.43 -17.13 10.45
C MET A 206 18.30 -17.01 11.46
N LEU A 207 17.29 -17.87 11.36
CA LEU A 207 16.13 -17.85 12.24
C LEU A 207 16.38 -18.62 13.53
N TRP A 208 15.70 -18.23 14.61
CA TRP A 208 15.76 -18.93 15.88
C TRP A 208 14.83 -20.14 15.87
N ASN A 209 15.33 -21.31 16.25
CA ASN A 209 14.54 -22.54 16.26
C ASN A 209 14.51 -23.18 17.66
N PHE A 210 13.49 -22.87 18.45
CA PHE A 210 13.28 -23.47 19.77
C PHE A 210 12.34 -24.67 19.77
N GLY A 211 11.52 -24.86 18.73
CA GLY A 211 10.40 -25.83 18.79
C GLY A 211 9.99 -26.50 17.48
N ALA A 212 10.59 -26.19 16.33
CA ALA A 212 10.23 -26.83 15.06
C ALA A 212 10.90 -28.22 14.88
N GLY A 213 11.73 -28.65 15.84
CA GLY A 213 12.58 -29.83 15.72
C GLY A 213 13.72 -29.62 14.72
N SER A 214 14.36 -30.72 14.30
CA SER A 214 15.52 -30.67 13.38
C SER A 214 15.20 -31.14 11.95
N SER A 215 13.95 -31.52 11.66
CA SER A 215 13.53 -31.87 10.30
C SER A 215 13.39 -30.64 9.42
N SER A 216 13.93 -30.71 8.20
CA SER A 216 13.84 -29.60 7.24
C SER A 216 12.39 -29.24 6.89
N GLU A 217 11.51 -30.23 6.79
CA GLU A 217 10.09 -30.02 6.47
C GLU A 217 9.35 -29.33 7.61
N ALA A 218 9.57 -29.77 8.85
CA ALA A 218 8.96 -29.18 10.03
C ALA A 218 9.39 -27.72 10.23
N ILE A 219 10.68 -27.42 10.01
CA ILE A 219 11.22 -26.05 10.03
C ILE A 219 10.57 -25.18 8.96
N LEU A 220 10.53 -25.64 7.70
CA LEU A 220 9.93 -24.89 6.59
C LEU A 220 8.44 -24.64 6.81
N LYS A 221 7.73 -25.60 7.42
CA LYS A 221 6.31 -25.46 7.77
C LYS A 221 6.11 -24.44 8.90
N SER A 222 6.88 -24.57 9.98
CA SER A 222 6.76 -23.71 11.16
C SER A 222 7.17 -22.27 10.91
N MET A 223 8.07 -22.02 9.96
CA MET A 223 8.61 -20.70 9.62
C MET A 223 8.17 -20.25 8.23
N SER A 224 7.04 -20.75 7.75
CA SER A 224 6.59 -20.57 6.37
C SER A 224 6.27 -19.11 6.00
N GLN A 225 5.87 -18.27 6.96
CA GLN A 225 5.61 -16.85 6.73
C GLN A 225 6.86 -16.09 6.26
N GLU A 226 8.03 -16.48 6.74
CA GLU A 226 9.32 -15.87 6.37
C GLU A 226 9.71 -16.17 4.90
N LEU A 227 9.04 -17.15 4.29
CA LEU A 227 9.24 -17.53 2.89
C LEU A 227 8.31 -16.80 1.92
N VAL A 228 7.31 -16.04 2.38
CA VAL A 228 6.39 -15.27 1.55
C VAL A 228 7.08 -14.38 0.50
N PRO A 229 8.16 -13.63 0.82
CA PRO A 229 8.90 -12.83 -0.17
C PRO A 229 9.78 -13.63 -1.15
N SER A 230 9.81 -14.96 -1.05
CA SER A 230 10.74 -15.81 -1.80
C SER A 230 10.52 -15.82 -3.30
N GLY A 231 11.63 -15.81 -4.04
CA GLY A 231 11.62 -16.03 -5.49
C GLY A 231 11.15 -17.43 -5.91
N PRO A 232 10.74 -17.59 -7.18
CA PRO A 232 10.45 -18.91 -7.75
C PRO A 232 11.61 -19.89 -7.52
N LEU A 233 12.86 -19.41 -7.71
CA LEU A 233 14.08 -20.19 -7.59
C LEU A 233 14.70 -20.17 -6.18
N ALA A 234 13.99 -19.68 -5.16
CA ALA A 234 14.56 -19.54 -3.82
C ALA A 234 14.76 -20.89 -3.12
N LEU A 235 13.94 -21.89 -3.45
CA LEU A 235 14.04 -23.25 -2.92
C LEU A 235 14.50 -24.20 -4.04
N LYS A 236 15.27 -25.23 -3.71
CA LYS A 236 15.72 -26.25 -4.68
C LYS A 236 14.50 -26.99 -5.24
N LYS A 237 14.45 -27.24 -6.56
CA LYS A 237 13.31 -27.90 -7.25
C LYS A 237 12.84 -29.21 -6.61
N GLU A 238 13.76 -30.02 -6.07
CA GLU A 238 13.42 -31.25 -5.33
C GLU A 238 12.52 -30.99 -4.11
N LYS A 239 12.62 -29.80 -3.49
CA LYS A 239 11.86 -29.37 -2.32
C LYS A 239 10.61 -28.55 -2.65
N GLU A 240 10.32 -28.26 -3.94
CA GLU A 240 9.05 -27.64 -4.33
C GLU A 240 7.86 -28.57 -4.14
N ARG A 241 8.12 -29.89 -4.12
CA ARG A 241 7.16 -30.97 -3.82
C ARG A 241 7.10 -31.33 -2.33
N ILE A 242 7.56 -30.47 -1.42
CA ILE A 242 7.17 -30.62 -0.02
C ILE A 242 5.69 -30.22 0.05
N THR A 243 4.83 -31.23 -0.06
CA THR A 243 3.44 -31.22 0.37
C THR A 243 3.39 -30.71 1.81
N LEU A 244 3.26 -29.40 1.99
CA LEU A 244 2.87 -28.77 3.26
C LEU A 244 1.39 -29.08 3.57
N ASP A 245 0.97 -30.33 3.36
CA ASP A 245 -0.35 -30.84 3.67
C ASP A 245 -0.35 -31.28 5.13
N GLY A 246 -0.70 -30.36 6.01
CA GLY A 246 -1.15 -30.73 7.33
C GLY A 246 -1.93 -29.59 7.94
N ARG A 247 -3.26 -29.73 7.91
CA ARG A 247 -4.32 -28.87 8.49
C ARG A 247 -4.04 -27.36 8.32
N PHE A 248 -4.64 -26.79 7.27
CA PHE A 248 -4.28 -25.55 6.55
C PHE A 248 -3.21 -25.74 5.48
N GLY A 249 -3.47 -26.67 4.55
CA GLY A 249 -2.64 -26.87 3.36
C GLY A 249 -2.87 -25.78 2.32
N VAL A 250 -1.87 -24.90 2.16
CA VAL A 250 -1.40 -24.31 0.89
C VAL A 250 0.06 -23.91 1.14
N LEU A 251 0.96 -24.10 0.16
CA LEU A 251 2.28 -23.46 0.16
C LEU A 251 2.17 -21.99 0.62
N PRO A 252 3.09 -21.44 1.42
CA PRO A 252 3.04 -20.02 1.77
C PRO A 252 2.97 -19.22 0.48
N ARG A 253 1.93 -18.39 0.37
CA ARG A 253 1.67 -17.57 -0.81
C ARG A 253 2.93 -16.78 -1.11
N ARG A 254 3.54 -17.04 -2.27
CA ARG A 254 4.72 -16.27 -2.70
C ARG A 254 4.24 -14.98 -3.35
N VAL A 255 4.76 -13.85 -2.90
CA VAL A 255 4.47 -12.56 -3.53
C VAL A 255 5.31 -12.39 -4.79
N SER A 256 4.71 -11.78 -5.81
CA SER A 256 5.44 -11.33 -6.99
C SER A 256 6.45 -10.24 -6.59
N ALA A 257 7.52 -10.11 -7.38
CA ALA A 257 8.58 -9.14 -7.09
C ALA A 257 8.03 -7.71 -7.15
N HIS A 258 8.46 -6.86 -6.21
CA HIS A 258 8.09 -5.46 -6.13
C HIS A 258 9.28 -4.64 -5.61
N PRO A 259 9.53 -3.42 -6.12
CA PRO A 259 10.67 -2.59 -5.71
C PRO A 259 10.71 -2.25 -4.22
N ASN A 260 9.55 -2.22 -3.57
CA ASN A 260 9.42 -1.85 -2.15
C ASN A 260 9.13 -3.04 -1.22
N VAL A 261 9.36 -4.28 -1.68
CA VAL A 261 9.22 -5.50 -0.86
C VAL A 261 10.49 -6.32 -0.99
N ILE A 262 11.03 -6.78 0.14
CA ILE A 262 12.27 -7.57 0.19
C ILE A 262 12.12 -8.80 -0.72
N ARG A 263 13.20 -9.19 -1.39
CA ARG A 263 13.26 -10.43 -2.16
C ARG A 263 14.22 -11.40 -1.51
N VAL A 264 13.71 -12.57 -1.13
CA VAL A 264 14.55 -13.69 -0.71
C VAL A 264 15.00 -14.45 -1.96
N TYR A 265 16.31 -14.48 -2.18
CA TYR A 265 16.95 -15.11 -3.33
C TYR A 265 17.14 -16.61 -3.13
N ARG A 266 17.45 -17.03 -1.90
CA ARG A 266 17.61 -18.41 -1.49
C ARG A 266 17.05 -18.64 -0.10
N ALA A 267 16.49 -19.81 0.11
CA ALA A 267 16.07 -20.30 1.41
C ALA A 267 16.49 -21.75 1.54
N PHE A 268 17.09 -22.11 2.67
CA PHE A 268 17.50 -23.49 2.94
C PHE A 268 17.62 -23.73 4.44
N THR A 269 17.50 -25.00 4.83
CA THR A 269 17.72 -25.43 6.20
C THR A 269 19.12 -26.00 6.33
N ALA A 270 19.85 -25.60 7.36
CA ALA A 270 21.20 -26.06 7.65
C ALA A 270 21.43 -26.16 9.16
N ASP A 271 22.47 -26.90 9.56
CA ASP A 271 22.83 -27.02 10.96
C ASP A 271 23.40 -25.69 11.45
N VAL A 272 23.00 -25.27 12.65
CA VAL A 272 23.40 -23.97 13.24
C VAL A 272 24.92 -23.93 13.43
N PRO A 273 25.67 -23.08 12.73
CA PRO A 273 27.10 -22.96 12.98
C PRO A 273 27.37 -22.03 14.17
N LEU A 274 28.61 -22.02 14.66
CA LEU A 274 29.08 -20.97 15.55
C LEU A 274 29.52 -19.76 14.70
N LEU A 275 28.65 -18.76 14.56
CA LEU A 275 28.94 -17.53 13.82
C LEU A 275 29.70 -16.52 14.69
N PRO A 276 30.41 -15.54 14.08
CA PRO A 276 31.08 -14.48 14.82
C PRO A 276 30.13 -13.75 15.78
N GLY A 277 30.56 -13.57 17.03
CA GLY A 277 29.78 -12.90 18.08
C GLY A 277 28.61 -13.71 18.66
N ALA A 278 28.36 -14.94 18.19
CA ALA A 278 27.18 -15.70 18.58
C ALA A 278 27.16 -16.10 20.06
N GLN A 279 28.33 -16.37 20.63
CA GLN A 279 28.47 -16.86 22.00
C GLN A 279 28.26 -15.74 23.03
N GLU A 280 28.57 -14.51 22.65
CA GLU A 280 28.38 -13.31 23.45
C GLU A 280 26.97 -12.72 23.26
N GLU A 281 26.51 -12.62 22.02
CA GLU A 281 25.29 -11.89 21.69
C GLU A 281 24.03 -12.73 21.92
N TYR A 282 24.03 -14.03 21.62
CA TYR A 282 22.83 -14.86 21.72
C TYR A 282 23.10 -16.31 22.17
N PRO A 283 23.84 -16.52 23.27
CA PRO A 283 24.24 -17.84 23.74
C PRO A 283 23.06 -18.80 23.95
N ASP A 284 21.91 -18.31 24.43
CA ASP A 284 20.73 -19.12 24.74
C ASP A 284 20.04 -19.69 23.48
N VAL A 285 20.22 -19.05 22.32
CA VAL A 285 19.64 -19.48 21.05
C VAL A 285 20.47 -20.61 20.42
N LEU A 286 21.73 -20.76 20.84
CA LEU A 286 22.60 -21.79 20.32
C LEU A 286 22.12 -23.19 20.74
N PRO A 287 22.40 -24.21 19.94
CA PRO A 287 22.14 -25.60 20.34
C PRO A 287 23.10 -26.07 21.43
N ALA A 288 22.64 -27.03 22.23
CA ALA A 288 23.39 -27.65 23.32
C ALA A 288 24.83 -28.09 22.93
N ARG A 289 25.04 -28.50 21.67
CA ARG A 289 26.36 -28.91 21.16
C ARG A 289 27.38 -27.76 21.04
N LEU A 290 26.90 -26.52 20.90
CA LEU A 290 27.73 -25.32 20.77
C LEU A 290 27.78 -24.53 22.08
N ASN A 291 26.68 -24.55 22.83
CA ASN A 291 26.60 -24.02 24.19
C ASN A 291 25.78 -24.99 25.04
N PRO A 292 26.36 -25.67 26.05
CA PRO A 292 25.64 -26.63 26.89
C PRO A 292 24.36 -26.10 27.55
N ALA A 293 24.28 -24.80 27.82
CA ALA A 293 23.08 -24.14 28.37
C ALA A 293 22.09 -23.67 27.29
N GLY A 294 22.43 -23.81 26.02
CA GLY A 294 21.65 -23.33 24.88
C GLY A 294 20.36 -24.14 24.65
N LEU A 295 19.29 -23.43 24.28
CA LEU A 295 17.94 -23.96 24.11
C LEU A 295 17.57 -24.20 22.64
N GLY A 296 18.46 -23.86 21.70
CA GLY A 296 18.22 -23.99 20.28
C GLY A 296 18.23 -25.43 19.77
N ASN A 297 17.48 -25.69 18.71
CA ASN A 297 17.59 -26.94 17.95
C ASN A 297 18.83 -26.93 17.05
N ASN A 298 19.26 -28.14 16.65
CA ASN A 298 20.52 -28.29 15.93
C ASN A 298 20.52 -27.66 14.53
N ARG A 299 19.34 -27.58 13.90
CA ARG A 299 19.11 -27.13 12.53
C ARG A 299 18.13 -25.97 12.50
N THR A 300 18.30 -25.03 11.58
CA THR A 300 17.38 -23.89 11.41
C THR A 300 17.25 -23.44 9.96
N LEU A 301 16.38 -22.46 9.70
CA LEU A 301 16.17 -21.83 8.41
C LEU A 301 17.13 -20.66 8.19
N PHE A 302 17.71 -20.61 7.00
CA PHE A 302 18.54 -19.52 6.50
C PHE A 302 17.88 -18.89 5.28
N LEU A 303 17.84 -17.56 5.24
CA LEU A 303 17.36 -16.79 4.11
C LEU A 303 18.47 -15.89 3.57
N VAL A 304 18.70 -15.95 2.27
CA VAL A 304 19.68 -15.12 1.56
C VAL A 304 18.95 -14.04 0.79
N MET A 305 19.32 -12.80 1.03
CA MET A 305 18.71 -11.61 0.43
C MET A 305 19.78 -10.57 0.12
N LYS A 306 19.38 -9.46 -0.50
CA LYS A 306 20.27 -8.32 -0.71
C LYS A 306 20.65 -7.68 0.63
N ASN A 307 21.91 -7.25 0.75
CA ASN A 307 22.35 -6.43 1.88
C ASN A 307 21.93 -4.97 1.67
N TYR A 308 21.34 -4.36 2.69
CA TYR A 308 20.92 -2.96 2.70
C TYR A 308 21.74 -2.21 3.76
N PRO A 309 22.14 -0.95 3.51
CA PRO A 309 23.01 -0.19 4.42
C PRO A 309 22.45 0.00 5.82
N CYS A 310 21.14 0.18 5.97
CA CYS A 310 20.52 0.46 7.26
C CYS A 310 18.99 0.27 7.20
N THR A 311 18.37 0.23 8.39
CA THR A 311 16.93 0.35 8.55
C THR A 311 16.47 1.81 8.44
N LEU A 312 15.19 2.03 8.18
CA LEU A 312 14.58 3.36 8.17
C LEU A 312 14.76 4.05 9.51
N ARG A 313 14.63 3.30 10.63
CA ARG A 313 14.86 3.84 11.96
C ARG A 313 16.28 4.37 12.13
N GLN A 314 17.29 3.58 11.74
CA GLN A 314 18.70 3.99 11.80
C GLN A 314 18.97 5.20 10.91
N TYR A 315 18.40 5.23 9.70
CA TYR A 315 18.53 6.37 8.79
C TYR A 315 17.93 7.65 9.39
N LEU A 316 16.73 7.57 9.97
CA LEU A 316 16.03 8.74 10.54
C LEU A 316 16.68 9.26 11.84
N GLN A 317 17.49 8.45 12.52
CA GLN A 317 18.28 8.91 13.68
C GLN A 317 19.40 9.88 13.30
N VAL A 318 19.96 9.73 12.10
CA VAL A 318 21.13 10.52 11.64
C VAL A 318 20.80 11.48 10.50
N SER A 319 19.59 11.42 9.95
CA SER A 319 19.20 12.21 8.79
C SER A 319 17.72 12.55 8.82
N THR A 320 17.38 13.80 8.51
CA THR A 320 15.99 14.24 8.36
C THR A 320 15.68 14.40 6.86
N PRO A 321 14.79 13.58 6.29
CA PRO A 321 14.40 13.69 4.88
C PRO A 321 13.80 15.07 4.59
N ASN A 322 14.12 15.64 3.44
CA ASN A 322 13.44 16.85 3.00
C ASN A 322 11.96 16.56 2.66
N ARG A 323 11.14 17.61 2.53
CA ARG A 323 9.69 17.50 2.28
C ARG A 323 9.33 16.59 1.11
N ARG A 324 10.11 16.64 0.02
CA ARG A 324 9.87 15.83 -1.19
C ARG A 324 10.28 14.38 -0.94
N GLN A 325 11.47 14.14 -0.37
CA GLN A 325 11.94 12.80 0.00
C GLN A 325 10.96 12.12 0.96
N GLY A 326 10.51 12.83 2.00
CA GLY A 326 9.52 12.29 2.95
C GLY A 326 8.19 11.93 2.26
N SER A 327 7.72 12.75 1.33
CA SER A 327 6.51 12.45 0.52
C SER A 327 6.70 11.18 -0.33
N LEU A 328 7.86 11.04 -0.98
CA LEU A 328 8.20 9.86 -1.77
C LEU A 328 8.37 8.60 -0.91
N MET A 329 8.91 8.74 0.30
CA MET A 329 9.05 7.64 1.27
C MET A 329 7.70 7.12 1.71
N VAL A 330 6.77 8.00 2.12
CA VAL A 330 5.39 7.58 2.47
C VAL A 330 4.70 6.93 1.28
N LEU A 331 4.86 7.48 0.07
CA LEU A 331 4.31 6.91 -1.14
C LEU A 331 4.86 5.50 -1.44
N GLN A 332 6.19 5.29 -1.31
CA GLN A 332 6.82 3.97 -1.48
C GLN A 332 6.26 2.92 -0.51
N LEU A 333 6.02 3.31 0.75
CA LEU A 333 5.41 2.40 1.73
C LEU A 333 3.98 2.05 1.34
N LEU A 334 3.18 3.02 0.88
CA LEU A 334 1.80 2.77 0.46
C LEU A 334 1.74 1.90 -0.80
N GLU A 335 2.65 2.06 -1.77
CA GLU A 335 2.77 1.16 -2.93
C GLU A 335 3.15 -0.27 -2.50
N GLY A 336 4.11 -0.42 -1.58
CA GLY A 336 4.47 -1.71 -1.01
C GLY A 336 3.32 -2.40 -0.29
N VAL A 337 2.57 -1.65 0.53
CA VAL A 337 1.39 -2.17 1.25
C VAL A 337 0.25 -2.53 0.28
N ASP A 338 -0.03 -1.70 -0.72
CA ASP A 338 -1.01 -2.01 -1.76
C ASP A 338 -0.66 -3.31 -2.49
N HIS A 339 0.61 -3.46 -2.88
CA HIS A 339 1.10 -4.68 -3.53
C HIS A 339 0.85 -5.91 -2.67
N LEU A 340 1.21 -5.86 -1.38
CA LEU A 340 0.96 -6.96 -0.45
C LEU A 340 -0.54 -7.26 -0.32
N CYS A 341 -1.37 -6.24 -0.13
CA CYS A 341 -2.81 -6.41 0.01
C CYS A 341 -3.46 -7.05 -1.22
N ARG A 342 -3.09 -6.61 -2.43
CA ARG A 342 -3.56 -7.20 -3.70
C ARG A 342 -3.05 -8.63 -3.89
N GLN A 343 -1.89 -8.94 -3.31
CA GLN A 343 -1.37 -10.30 -3.18
C GLN A 343 -1.88 -11.03 -1.94
N GLY A 344 -2.99 -10.59 -1.30
CA GLY A 344 -3.59 -11.27 -0.15
C GLY A 344 -2.63 -11.51 1.02
N VAL A 345 -1.67 -10.60 1.20
CA VAL A 345 -0.73 -10.57 2.31
C VAL A 345 -0.97 -9.30 3.14
N ALA A 346 -1.12 -9.46 4.46
CA ALA A 346 -1.01 -8.36 5.41
C ALA A 346 0.26 -8.57 6.25
N HIS A 347 1.11 -7.56 6.34
CA HIS A 347 2.41 -7.63 7.00
C HIS A 347 2.29 -7.78 8.52
N ARG A 348 1.42 -6.99 9.17
CA ARG A 348 1.07 -7.06 10.61
C ARG A 348 2.19 -6.75 11.61
N ASP A 349 3.39 -6.44 11.14
CA ASP A 349 4.51 -5.94 11.95
C ASP A 349 5.24 -4.76 11.29
N LEU A 350 4.51 -3.84 10.64
CA LEU A 350 5.14 -2.66 10.05
C LEU A 350 5.62 -1.70 11.13
N LYS A 351 6.91 -1.35 11.07
CA LYS A 351 7.63 -0.39 11.93
C LYS A 351 8.88 0.08 11.19
N SER A 352 9.49 1.17 11.64
CA SER A 352 10.70 1.71 11.02
C SER A 352 11.91 0.77 11.08
N ASP A 353 11.96 -0.18 12.03
CA ASP A 353 12.97 -1.25 12.07
C ASP A 353 12.80 -2.30 10.94
N ASN A 354 11.57 -2.51 10.45
CA ASN A 354 11.23 -3.51 9.42
C ASN A 354 11.15 -2.90 8.01
N ILE A 355 11.75 -1.72 7.81
CA ILE A 355 11.87 -1.07 6.53
C ILE A 355 13.34 -0.83 6.27
N MET A 356 13.87 -1.40 5.20
CA MET A 356 15.25 -1.20 4.77
C MET A 356 15.36 0.03 3.86
N VAL A 357 16.49 0.72 3.92
CA VAL A 357 16.79 1.88 3.07
C VAL A 357 17.98 1.56 2.19
N GLU A 358 17.90 1.92 0.91
CA GLU A 358 19.06 2.10 0.04
C GLU A 358 18.93 3.40 -0.75
N PHE A 359 19.96 3.76 -1.52
CA PHE A 359 19.95 5.01 -2.29
C PHE A 359 20.15 4.69 -3.77
N ASP A 360 19.34 5.33 -4.63
CA ASP A 360 19.60 5.29 -6.06
C ASP A 360 20.81 6.18 -6.43
N SER A 361 21.19 6.17 -7.71
CA SER A 361 22.32 6.97 -8.20
C SER A 361 22.14 8.48 -8.04
N GLY A 362 20.90 8.94 -7.86
CA GLY A 362 20.56 10.34 -7.57
C GLY A 362 20.51 10.67 -6.08
N GLY A 363 20.82 9.71 -5.19
CA GLY A 363 20.72 9.88 -3.74
C GLY A 363 19.28 9.87 -3.21
N CYS A 364 18.30 9.43 -4.02
CA CYS A 364 16.92 9.29 -3.55
C CYS A 364 16.80 7.99 -2.72
N PRO A 365 16.24 8.05 -1.50
CA PRO A 365 16.06 6.87 -0.68
C PRO A 365 14.99 5.95 -1.27
N ARG A 366 15.34 4.68 -1.44
CA ARG A 366 14.45 3.57 -1.74
C ARG A 366 14.11 2.81 -0.47
N LEU A 367 12.83 2.62 -0.24
CA LEU A 367 12.33 1.87 0.93
C LEU A 367 11.92 0.45 0.55
N VAL A 368 12.26 -0.53 1.38
CA VAL A 368 11.95 -1.94 1.16
C VAL A 368 11.39 -2.56 2.43
N ILE A 369 10.13 -3.01 2.40
CA ILE A 369 9.47 -3.71 3.51
C ILE A 369 10.12 -5.09 3.68
N THR A 370 10.49 -5.43 4.91
CA THR A 370 11.11 -6.71 5.26
C THR A 370 10.49 -7.32 6.52
N ASP A 371 10.90 -8.53 6.85
CA ASP A 371 10.49 -9.30 8.04
C ASP A 371 9.02 -9.75 8.07
N PHE A 372 8.75 -10.81 7.31
CA PHE A 372 7.41 -11.34 7.10
C PHE A 372 6.97 -12.34 8.18
N GLY A 373 7.72 -12.53 9.27
CA GLY A 373 7.45 -13.54 10.29
C GLY A 373 6.07 -13.46 10.96
N CYS A 374 5.42 -12.28 10.94
CA CYS A 374 4.08 -12.08 11.50
C CYS A 374 2.96 -11.97 10.45
N CYS A 375 3.27 -12.13 9.17
CA CYS A 375 2.32 -11.84 8.11
C CYS A 375 1.12 -12.81 8.11
N LEU A 376 -0.02 -12.30 7.64
CA LEU A 376 -1.21 -13.09 7.28
C LEU A 376 -1.18 -13.32 5.78
N THR A 377 -1.41 -14.55 5.35
CA THR A 377 -1.57 -14.91 3.93
C THR A 377 -2.93 -15.56 3.70
N GLN A 378 -3.65 -15.12 2.66
CA GLN A 378 -4.89 -15.74 2.21
C GLN A 378 -4.88 -15.98 0.71
N ASN A 379 -5.75 -16.87 0.24
CA ASN A 379 -5.85 -17.20 -1.19
C ASN A 379 -6.52 -16.08 -2.00
N ASP A 380 -7.42 -15.33 -1.38
CA ASP A 380 -8.04 -14.14 -1.95
C ASP A 380 -7.40 -12.86 -1.37
N SER A 381 -7.88 -11.70 -1.81
CA SER A 381 -7.48 -10.40 -1.27
C SER A 381 -8.40 -9.94 -0.13
N SER A 382 -9.12 -10.85 0.53
CA SER A 382 -10.10 -10.50 1.56
C SER A 382 -9.43 -10.08 2.88
N LEU A 383 -8.27 -10.67 3.20
CA LEU A 383 -7.47 -10.41 4.40
C LEU A 383 -8.29 -10.49 5.71
N GLN A 384 -9.17 -11.49 5.78
CA GLN A 384 -10.11 -11.73 6.87
C GLN A 384 -9.61 -12.83 7.81
N LEU A 385 -9.19 -12.47 9.03
CA LEU A 385 -8.75 -13.45 10.03
C LEU A 385 -9.93 -13.86 10.95
N PRO A 386 -10.34 -15.15 10.97
CA PRO A 386 -11.27 -15.64 11.98
C PRO A 386 -10.67 -15.48 13.38
N PHE A 387 -11.41 -14.87 14.30
CA PHE A 387 -10.97 -14.56 15.65
C PHE A 387 -11.90 -15.19 16.69
N ASN A 388 -11.82 -16.53 16.77
CA ASN A 388 -12.65 -17.35 17.65
C ASN A 388 -12.10 -17.50 19.08
N SER A 389 -10.83 -17.13 19.32
CA SER A 389 -10.15 -17.30 20.60
C SER A 389 -9.05 -16.25 20.79
N MET A 390 -8.77 -15.91 22.04
CA MET A 390 -7.70 -14.98 22.42
C MET A 390 -6.30 -15.48 22.01
N TRP A 391 -6.14 -16.79 21.80
CA TRP A 391 -4.88 -17.42 21.40
C TRP A 391 -4.55 -17.26 19.92
N VAL A 392 -5.49 -16.77 19.10
CA VAL A 392 -5.22 -16.47 17.70
C VAL A 392 -4.28 -15.28 17.63
N SER A 393 -3.09 -15.48 17.05
CA SER A 393 -2.13 -14.40 16.84
C SER A 393 -2.73 -13.30 15.97
N ARG A 394 -2.66 -12.04 16.46
CA ARG A 394 -3.15 -10.83 15.77
C ARG A 394 -2.03 -9.97 15.15
N GLY A 395 -0.77 -10.29 15.41
CA GLY A 395 0.39 -9.64 14.77
C GLY A 395 1.56 -9.53 15.73
N GLY A 396 2.62 -8.85 15.29
CA GLY A 396 3.87 -8.72 16.06
C GLY A 396 3.93 -7.48 16.94
N ASN A 397 3.69 -6.30 16.37
CA ASN A 397 3.84 -5.03 17.08
C ASN A 397 2.54 -4.60 17.78
N ALA A 398 2.49 -4.75 19.10
CA ALA A 398 1.36 -4.30 19.90
C ALA A 398 1.13 -2.77 19.84
N SER A 399 2.21 -1.97 19.79
CA SER A 399 2.13 -0.50 19.75
C SER A 399 1.57 0.01 18.42
N LEU A 400 1.90 -0.65 17.31
CA LEU A 400 1.38 -0.30 15.98
C LEU A 400 0.26 -1.22 15.48
N MET A 401 -0.41 -1.91 16.40
CA MET A 401 -1.61 -2.67 16.08
C MET A 401 -2.78 -1.71 15.86
N ALA A 402 -3.39 -1.75 14.66
CA ALA A 402 -4.48 -0.84 14.30
C ALA A 402 -5.70 -0.99 15.24
N PRO A 403 -6.51 0.07 15.44
CA PRO A 403 -7.64 0.09 16.37
C PRO A 403 -8.60 -1.08 16.17
N GLU A 404 -8.97 -1.37 14.93
CA GLU A 404 -9.89 -2.45 14.59
C GLU A 404 -9.38 -3.85 14.96
N VAL A 405 -8.06 -4.03 15.10
CA VAL A 405 -7.44 -5.29 15.49
C VAL A 405 -7.32 -5.39 17.01
N VAL A 406 -6.85 -4.32 17.65
CA VAL A 406 -6.58 -4.32 19.09
C VAL A 406 -7.87 -4.32 19.91
N THR A 407 -8.93 -3.66 19.43
CA THR A 407 -10.24 -3.62 20.09
C THR A 407 -11.17 -4.76 19.69
N ALA A 408 -10.73 -5.67 18.82
CA ALA A 408 -11.51 -6.86 18.48
C ALA A 408 -11.65 -7.76 19.71
N ALA A 409 -12.85 -8.27 19.95
CA ALA A 409 -13.14 -9.25 20.99
C ALA A 409 -13.37 -10.62 20.34
N PRO A 410 -12.75 -11.71 20.85
CA PRO A 410 -12.91 -13.02 20.25
C PRO A 410 -14.33 -13.54 20.43
N GLY A 411 -14.84 -14.26 19.43
CA GLY A 411 -16.17 -14.84 19.48
C GLY A 411 -16.48 -15.74 18.28
N PRO A 412 -17.56 -16.54 18.36
CA PRO A 412 -18.04 -17.31 17.21
C PRO A 412 -18.34 -16.34 16.05
N ASP A 413 -17.87 -16.70 14.86
CA ASP A 413 -18.04 -15.92 13.62
C ASP A 413 -17.47 -14.49 13.63
N VAL A 414 -16.62 -14.15 14.62
CA VAL A 414 -15.89 -12.87 14.60
C VAL A 414 -14.74 -12.95 13.60
N VAL A 415 -14.61 -11.92 12.78
CA VAL A 415 -13.55 -11.78 11.78
C VAL A 415 -12.90 -10.41 11.91
N ILE A 416 -11.56 -10.39 11.88
CA ILE A 416 -10.77 -9.16 11.83
C ILE A 416 -10.38 -8.90 10.37
N ASP A 417 -10.71 -7.70 9.88
CA ASP A 417 -10.34 -7.23 8.54
C ASP A 417 -8.96 -6.54 8.57
N TYR A 418 -7.98 -7.13 7.89
CA TYR A 418 -6.62 -6.59 7.79
C TYR A 418 -6.38 -5.69 6.57
N THR A 419 -7.36 -5.48 5.68
CA THR A 419 -7.18 -4.78 4.38
C THR A 419 -6.65 -3.34 4.49
N LYS A 420 -6.84 -2.68 5.64
CA LYS A 420 -6.36 -1.30 5.89
C LYS A 420 -5.48 -1.15 7.13
N THR A 421 -5.09 -2.25 7.76
CA THR A 421 -4.33 -2.25 9.03
C THR A 421 -2.90 -1.76 8.83
N ASP A 422 -2.20 -2.31 7.85
CA ASP A 422 -0.84 -1.88 7.48
C ASP A 422 -0.80 -0.41 7.01
N ALA A 423 -1.87 0.07 6.34
CA ALA A 423 -1.99 1.47 5.94
C ALA A 423 -2.08 2.42 7.16
N TRP A 424 -2.69 1.98 8.26
CA TRP A 424 -2.68 2.74 9.52
C TRP A 424 -1.29 2.80 10.13
N ALA A 425 -0.53 1.70 10.10
CA ALA A 425 0.86 1.68 10.57
C ALA A 425 1.74 2.64 9.74
N VAL A 426 1.54 2.73 8.42
CA VAL A 426 2.20 3.75 7.58
C VAL A 426 1.86 5.18 8.03
N GLY A 427 0.62 5.44 8.44
CA GLY A 427 0.23 6.73 9.04
C GLY A 427 1.02 7.08 10.29
N ALA A 428 1.30 6.10 11.16
CA ALA A 428 2.13 6.30 12.35
C ALA A 428 3.60 6.55 11.98
N ILE A 429 4.17 5.72 11.09
CA ILE A 429 5.56 5.83 10.60
C ILE A 429 5.80 7.17 9.88
N SER A 430 4.76 7.77 9.28
CA SER A 430 4.87 9.06 8.60
C SER A 430 5.35 10.18 9.53
N TYR A 431 5.05 10.13 10.83
CA TYR A 431 5.59 11.10 11.79
C TYR A 431 7.12 11.03 11.88
N GLU A 432 7.66 9.81 11.97
CA GLU A 432 9.11 9.57 12.03
C GLU A 432 9.79 10.09 10.76
N ILE A 433 9.20 9.83 9.59
CA ILE A 433 9.71 10.29 8.29
C ILE A 433 9.84 11.83 8.23
N PHE A 434 8.96 12.56 8.92
CA PHE A 434 8.98 14.03 8.99
C PHE A 434 9.66 14.57 10.26
N GLY A 435 10.52 13.77 10.90
CA GLY A 435 11.33 14.19 12.04
C GLY A 435 10.54 14.43 13.31
N GLN A 436 9.34 13.86 13.43
CA GLN A 436 8.54 13.87 14.66
C GLN A 436 8.63 12.53 15.36
N GLN A 437 8.37 12.51 16.66
CA GLN A 437 8.21 11.25 17.38
C GLN A 437 6.95 10.52 16.91
N ASN A 438 7.03 9.20 16.78
CA ASN A 438 5.85 8.37 16.50
C ASN A 438 4.81 8.56 17.63
N PRO A 439 3.57 8.97 17.34
CA PRO A 439 2.57 9.26 18.36
C PRO A 439 2.22 8.07 19.26
N PHE A 440 2.50 6.84 18.83
CA PHE A 440 2.13 5.60 19.52
C PHE A 440 3.30 4.92 20.23
N TYR A 441 4.48 5.54 20.23
CA TYR A 441 5.66 5.04 20.93
C TYR A 441 5.93 5.80 22.24
N GLY A 442 6.57 5.10 23.19
CA GLY A 442 6.94 5.64 24.49
C GLY A 442 5.83 5.53 25.54
N ALA A 443 6.21 5.68 26.81
CA ALA A 443 5.30 5.52 27.95
C ALA A 443 4.18 6.56 28.01
N ALA A 444 4.44 7.77 27.51
CA ALA A 444 3.45 8.86 27.39
C ALA A 444 2.80 8.93 25.99
N GLY A 445 3.08 7.97 25.12
CA GLY A 445 2.49 7.89 23.79
C GLY A 445 1.00 7.58 23.82
N LEU A 446 0.32 7.79 22.70
CA LEU A 446 -1.06 7.40 22.50
C LEU A 446 -1.18 5.87 22.42
N HIS A 447 -2.28 5.33 22.93
CA HIS A 447 -2.58 3.90 22.79
C HIS A 447 -3.59 3.67 21.66
N SER A 448 -3.27 2.75 20.74
CA SER A 448 -4.16 2.40 19.63
C SER A 448 -5.56 1.97 20.09
N THR A 449 -5.66 1.38 21.29
CA THR A 449 -6.91 0.97 21.94
C THR A 449 -7.90 2.12 22.15
N ASN A 450 -7.45 3.31 22.57
CA ASN A 450 -8.34 4.35 23.10
C ASN A 450 -8.05 5.79 22.64
N TYR A 451 -6.98 6.04 21.85
CA TYR A 451 -6.66 7.40 21.42
C TYR A 451 -7.84 8.05 20.71
N GLN A 452 -7.96 9.37 20.83
CA GLN A 452 -8.89 10.18 20.07
C GLN A 452 -8.15 10.87 18.93
N GLU A 453 -8.76 10.94 17.74
CA GLU A 453 -8.10 11.48 16.55
C GLU A 453 -7.68 12.95 16.69
N LYS A 454 -8.32 13.72 17.59
CA LYS A 454 -7.95 15.10 17.92
C LYS A 454 -6.69 15.22 18.79
N GLN A 455 -6.24 14.13 19.41
CA GLN A 455 -5.03 14.07 20.23
C GLN A 455 -3.77 13.83 19.38
N LEU A 456 -3.94 13.51 18.09
CA LEU A 456 -2.82 13.35 17.18
C LEU A 456 -2.07 14.69 17.07
N PRO A 457 -0.74 14.70 17.32
CA PRO A 457 0.03 15.93 17.20
C PRO A 457 0.00 16.44 15.75
N PRO A 458 -0.04 17.76 15.52
CA PRO A 458 0.04 18.29 14.16
C PRO A 458 1.44 18.00 13.58
N LEU A 459 1.49 17.60 12.31
CA LEU A 459 2.76 17.55 11.59
C LEU A 459 3.28 18.99 11.37
N PRO A 460 4.62 19.18 11.26
CA PRO A 460 5.19 20.50 11.03
C PRO A 460 4.62 21.18 9.78
N ALA A 461 4.43 22.50 9.81
CA ALA A 461 3.90 23.28 8.69
C ALA A 461 4.75 23.17 7.40
N CYS A 462 6.00 22.71 7.53
CA CYS A 462 6.86 22.44 6.39
C CYS A 462 6.39 21.23 5.56
N VAL A 463 5.68 20.28 6.16
CA VAL A 463 5.14 19.10 5.50
C VAL A 463 4.03 19.52 4.52
N PRO A 464 4.00 19.04 3.26
CA PRO A 464 2.95 19.38 2.31
C PRO A 464 1.54 19.07 2.85
N ALA A 465 0.58 19.97 2.64
CA ALA A 465 -0.78 19.85 3.18
C ALA A 465 -1.45 18.51 2.79
N ASP A 466 -1.26 18.04 1.56
CA ASP A 466 -1.81 16.77 1.10
C ASP A 466 -1.23 15.56 1.87
N VAL A 467 0.05 15.62 2.25
CA VAL A 467 0.69 14.57 3.06
C VAL A 467 0.20 14.60 4.50
N GLN A 468 -0.02 15.79 5.07
CA GLN A 468 -0.64 15.93 6.38
C GLN A 468 -2.07 15.36 6.38
N LEU A 469 -2.83 15.64 5.32
CA LEU A 469 -4.17 15.10 5.11
C LEU A 469 -4.14 13.56 5.01
N VAL A 470 -3.28 13.00 4.16
CA VAL A 470 -3.14 11.54 4.00
C VAL A 470 -2.78 10.90 5.34
N THR A 471 -1.80 11.44 6.07
CA THR A 471 -1.39 10.92 7.38
C THR A 471 -2.56 10.91 8.37
N LYS A 472 -3.31 12.02 8.45
CA LYS A 472 -4.50 12.14 9.30
C LYS A 472 -5.61 11.16 8.91
N LEU A 473 -5.82 10.93 7.61
CA LEU A 473 -6.83 10.00 7.11
C LEU A 473 -6.44 8.55 7.37
N LEU A 474 -5.16 8.18 7.22
CA LEU A 474 -4.64 6.85 7.54
C LEU A 474 -4.81 6.52 9.03
N LEU A 475 -4.67 7.52 9.91
CA LEU A 475 -4.85 7.36 11.37
C LEU A 475 -6.31 7.51 11.84
N ARG A 476 -7.30 7.40 10.95
CA ARG A 476 -8.71 7.26 11.36
C ARG A 476 -8.92 5.93 12.09
N ARG A 477 -9.64 5.97 13.21
CA ARG A 477 -9.93 4.77 14.01
C ARG A 477 -10.89 3.82 13.31
N ASN A 478 -11.91 4.38 12.66
CA ASN A 478 -12.87 3.56 11.92
C ASN A 478 -12.28 3.22 10.54
N PRO A 479 -11.98 1.94 10.23
CA PRO A 479 -11.37 1.55 8.97
C PRO A 479 -12.25 1.87 7.75
N ASN A 480 -13.56 2.00 7.91
CA ASN A 480 -14.46 2.40 6.82
C ASN A 480 -14.33 3.88 6.42
N LYS A 481 -13.75 4.71 7.29
CA LYS A 481 -13.44 6.12 7.01
C LYS A 481 -11.98 6.32 6.58
N ARG A 482 -11.19 5.25 6.56
CA ARG A 482 -9.78 5.24 6.18
C ARG A 482 -9.68 4.92 4.68
N PRO A 483 -8.88 5.66 3.90
CA PRO A 483 -8.56 5.26 2.54
C PRO A 483 -7.80 3.92 2.55
N SER A 484 -7.94 3.12 1.49
CA SER A 484 -7.03 1.99 1.27
C SER A 484 -5.61 2.49 0.97
N ALA A 485 -4.61 1.62 1.09
CA ALA A 485 -3.23 1.96 0.72
C ALA A 485 -3.13 2.48 -0.72
N ARG A 486 -3.87 1.86 -1.65
CA ARG A 486 -3.94 2.30 -3.04
C ARG A 486 -4.51 3.69 -3.24
N VAL A 487 -5.64 3.98 -2.59
CA VAL A 487 -6.30 5.29 -2.67
C VAL A 487 -5.39 6.36 -2.06
N ALA A 488 -4.77 6.09 -0.91
CA ALA A 488 -3.81 7.00 -0.28
C ALA A 488 -2.56 7.23 -1.15
N ALA A 489 -2.03 6.19 -1.79
CA ALA A 489 -0.93 6.32 -2.74
C ALA A 489 -1.34 7.16 -3.95
N ASN A 490 -2.55 6.98 -4.49
CA ASN A 490 -3.08 7.79 -5.58
C ASN A 490 -3.20 9.27 -5.19
N MET A 491 -3.62 9.58 -3.95
CA MET A 491 -3.63 10.96 -3.44
C MET A 491 -2.24 11.60 -3.50
N LEU A 492 -1.20 10.87 -3.07
CA LEU A 492 0.18 11.36 -3.10
C LEU A 492 0.74 11.45 -4.52
N HIS A 493 0.41 10.53 -5.42
CA HIS A 493 0.76 10.63 -6.85
C HIS A 493 0.20 11.91 -7.47
N LEU A 494 -1.09 12.17 -7.26
CA LEU A 494 -1.76 13.36 -7.77
C LEU A 494 -1.19 14.65 -7.13
N SER A 495 -0.82 14.62 -5.85
CA SER A 495 -0.16 15.76 -5.19
C SER A 495 1.23 16.04 -5.77
N LEU A 496 2.03 15.01 -6.02
CA LEU A 496 3.40 15.12 -6.50
C LEU A 496 3.47 15.53 -7.98
N TRP A 497 2.63 14.94 -8.84
CA TRP A 497 2.73 15.09 -10.30
C TRP A 497 1.46 15.59 -10.99
N GLY A 498 0.32 15.63 -10.30
CA GLY A 498 -1.00 15.97 -10.85
C GLY A 498 -1.59 17.33 -10.42
N ARG A 499 -0.84 18.17 -9.68
CA ARG A 499 -1.37 19.42 -9.09
C ARG A 499 -2.08 20.35 -10.06
N LYS A 500 -1.57 20.50 -11.29
CA LYS A 500 -2.20 21.34 -12.33
C LYS A 500 -3.56 20.79 -12.78
N ALA A 501 -3.71 19.46 -12.82
CA ALA A 501 -4.98 18.81 -13.14
C ALA A 501 -5.98 18.98 -11.97
N LEU A 502 -5.51 18.84 -10.73
CA LEU A 502 -6.31 19.01 -9.51
C LEU A 502 -6.91 20.42 -9.34
N GLY A 503 -6.17 21.48 -9.72
CA GLY A 503 -6.61 22.86 -9.55
C GLY A 503 -7.84 23.27 -10.37
N ASN A 504 -8.20 22.48 -11.40
CA ASN A 504 -9.26 22.80 -12.36
C ASN A 504 -10.44 21.80 -12.32
N LEU A 505 -10.55 20.99 -11.26
CA LEU A 505 -11.55 19.94 -11.12
C LEU A 505 -12.91 20.49 -10.66
N ASP A 506 -13.85 20.57 -11.60
CA ASP A 506 -15.30 20.72 -11.43
C ASP A 506 -16.02 19.37 -11.61
N SER A 507 -17.36 19.32 -11.58
CA SER A 507 -18.16 18.08 -11.77
C SER A 507 -17.85 17.34 -13.10
N ALA A 508 -17.26 18.04 -14.08
CA ALA A 508 -16.76 17.49 -15.35
C ALA A 508 -15.29 16.97 -15.26
N GLY A 509 -14.70 16.96 -14.08
CA GLY A 509 -13.25 16.88 -13.86
C GLY A 509 -12.60 15.52 -14.08
N MET A 510 -13.36 14.43 -14.22
CA MET A 510 -12.79 13.12 -14.58
C MET A 510 -12.27 13.08 -16.02
N ARG A 511 -12.89 13.85 -16.94
CA ARG A 511 -12.40 13.96 -18.32
C ARG A 511 -11.05 14.66 -18.36
N LYS A 512 -10.92 15.79 -17.65
CA LYS A 512 -9.64 16.50 -17.48
C LYS A 512 -8.56 15.63 -16.83
N LEU A 513 -8.94 14.77 -15.88
CA LEU A 513 -8.02 13.82 -15.27
C LEU A 513 -7.54 12.76 -16.29
N ALA A 514 -8.43 12.25 -17.13
CA ALA A 514 -8.08 11.32 -18.21
C ALA A 514 -7.11 11.97 -19.22
N ASP A 515 -7.35 13.22 -19.62
CA ASP A 515 -6.45 13.98 -20.50
C ASP A 515 -5.07 14.17 -19.85
N TRP A 516 -5.04 14.49 -18.56
CA TRP A 516 -3.78 14.56 -17.81
C TRP A 516 -3.08 13.20 -17.73
N LEU A 517 -3.80 12.11 -17.48
CA LEU A 517 -3.24 10.76 -17.44
C LEU A 517 -2.61 10.37 -18.78
N LEU A 518 -3.25 10.71 -19.91
CA LEU A 518 -2.69 10.49 -21.24
C LEU A 518 -1.38 11.26 -21.43
N CYS A 519 -1.39 12.56 -21.15
CA CYS A 519 -0.19 13.40 -21.22
C CYS A 519 0.93 12.89 -20.29
N HIS A 520 0.58 12.54 -19.05
CA HIS A 520 1.52 12.03 -18.07
C HIS A 520 2.10 10.68 -18.51
N SER A 521 1.27 9.79 -19.07
CA SER A 521 1.73 8.51 -19.60
C SER A 521 2.75 8.67 -20.73
N ALA A 522 2.53 9.62 -21.63
CA ALA A 522 3.48 9.95 -22.69
C ALA A 522 4.80 10.49 -22.11
N VAL A 523 4.74 11.39 -21.11
CA VAL A 523 5.95 11.90 -20.44
C VAL A 523 6.76 10.78 -19.79
N VAL A 524 6.11 9.85 -19.08
CA VAL A 524 6.79 8.73 -18.40
C VAL A 524 7.42 7.75 -19.40
N LEU A 525 6.79 7.55 -20.57
CA LEU A 525 7.37 6.76 -21.66
C LEU A 525 8.61 7.45 -22.24
N LEU A 526 8.52 8.75 -22.56
CA LEU A 526 9.61 9.53 -23.16
C LEU A 526 10.81 9.65 -22.20
N GLN A 527 10.58 9.85 -20.90
CA GLN A 527 11.63 9.85 -19.89
C GLN A 527 12.33 8.48 -19.75
N GLY A 528 11.64 7.40 -20.10
CA GLY A 528 12.23 6.06 -20.16
C GLY A 528 13.18 5.83 -21.33
N CYS A 529 13.16 6.69 -22.34
CA CYS A 529 14.04 6.60 -23.52
C CYS A 529 15.40 7.28 -23.32
N SER A 530 15.59 8.06 -22.24
CA SER A 530 16.78 8.92 -22.04
C SER A 530 17.99 8.22 -21.37
N GLY A 531 18.19 6.91 -21.57
CA GLY A 531 19.41 6.20 -21.16
C GLY A 531 19.43 5.59 -19.73
N PRO A 532 20.56 4.98 -19.31
CA PRO A 532 20.69 4.15 -18.10
C PRO A 532 20.50 4.89 -16.76
N SER A 533 20.38 6.22 -16.78
CA SER A 533 19.97 7.06 -15.63
C SER A 533 18.46 6.98 -15.32
N GLY A 534 17.69 6.19 -16.07
CA GLY A 534 16.22 6.03 -15.96
C GLY A 534 15.70 5.15 -14.83
N ASN A 535 16.57 4.51 -14.03
CA ASN A 535 16.21 3.71 -12.84
C ASN A 535 16.16 4.55 -11.56
N ARG A 536 15.49 5.70 -11.62
CA ARG A 536 15.25 6.55 -10.44
C ARG A 536 13.99 6.10 -9.73
N VAL A 537 13.99 6.15 -8.40
CA VAL A 537 12.84 5.78 -7.56
C VAL A 537 11.56 6.47 -8.02
N GLU A 538 11.62 7.77 -8.34
CA GLU A 538 10.46 8.53 -8.85
C GLU A 538 9.88 7.95 -10.16
N ALA A 539 10.73 7.54 -11.09
CA ALA A 539 10.29 7.02 -12.39
C ALA A 539 9.63 5.64 -12.25
N GLU A 540 10.09 4.81 -11.31
CA GLU A 540 9.43 3.55 -10.97
C GLU A 540 8.08 3.77 -10.29
N LEU A 541 7.98 4.74 -9.38
CA LEU A 541 6.72 5.11 -8.74
C LEU A 541 5.67 5.55 -9.78
N GLN A 542 6.04 6.44 -10.70
CA GLN A 542 5.15 6.88 -11.78
C GLN A 542 4.72 5.71 -12.68
N ARG A 543 5.62 4.78 -13.02
CA ARG A 543 5.26 3.58 -13.78
C ARG A 543 4.34 2.65 -12.99
N SER A 544 4.60 2.47 -11.68
CA SER A 544 3.73 1.68 -10.80
C SER A 544 2.32 2.26 -10.80
N PHE A 545 2.18 3.57 -10.60
CA PHE A 545 0.91 4.28 -10.66
C PHE A 545 0.15 4.01 -11.95
N LEU A 546 0.79 4.21 -13.11
CA LEU A 546 0.17 4.01 -14.42
C LEU A 546 -0.18 2.53 -14.68
N SER A 547 0.60 1.59 -14.16
CA SER A 547 0.33 0.14 -14.27
C SER A 547 -0.83 -0.35 -13.40
N ASN A 548 -1.20 0.45 -12.40
CA ASN A 548 -2.16 0.11 -11.34
C ASN A 548 -3.40 1.00 -11.34
N LEU A 549 -3.62 1.79 -12.42
CA LEU A 549 -4.76 2.68 -12.54
C LEU A 549 -6.08 1.92 -12.45
N ASP A 550 -6.95 2.44 -11.60
CA ASP A 550 -8.37 2.10 -11.52
C ASP A 550 -9.16 3.39 -11.33
N LEU A 551 -10.26 3.53 -12.08
CA LEU A 551 -11.01 4.77 -12.14
C LEU A 551 -11.73 5.08 -10.83
N GLU A 552 -12.25 4.07 -10.14
CA GLU A 552 -12.97 4.24 -8.88
C GLU A 552 -12.01 4.60 -7.75
N GLU A 553 -10.84 3.96 -7.70
CA GLU A 553 -9.78 4.30 -6.74
C GLU A 553 -9.23 5.71 -6.96
N LEU A 554 -9.10 6.15 -8.22
CA LEU A 554 -8.72 7.52 -8.56
C LEU A 554 -9.80 8.53 -8.16
N ARG A 555 -11.08 8.26 -8.45
CA ARG A 555 -12.20 9.10 -8.02
C ARG A 555 -12.22 9.27 -6.51
N ALA A 556 -12.04 8.17 -5.78
CA ALA A 556 -11.96 8.19 -4.33
C ALA A 556 -10.80 9.08 -3.84
N ALA A 557 -9.61 8.96 -4.44
CA ALA A 557 -8.45 9.76 -4.09
C ALA A 557 -8.70 11.26 -4.32
N VAL A 558 -9.24 11.63 -5.47
CA VAL A 558 -9.64 13.01 -5.79
C VAL A 558 -10.68 13.52 -4.80
N GLY A 559 -11.70 12.71 -4.48
CA GLY A 559 -12.73 13.06 -3.50
C GLY A 559 -12.15 13.38 -2.11
N PHE A 560 -11.18 12.59 -1.63
CA PHE A 560 -10.49 12.87 -0.37
C PHE A 560 -9.67 14.16 -0.41
N LEU A 561 -8.97 14.44 -1.53
CA LEU A 561 -8.18 15.67 -1.69
C LEU A 561 -9.08 16.91 -1.69
N LEU A 562 -10.19 16.89 -2.44
CA LEU A 562 -11.16 17.99 -2.47
C LEU A 562 -11.78 18.24 -1.10
N TYR A 563 -12.16 17.15 -0.39
CA TYR A 563 -12.66 17.25 0.98
C TYR A 563 -11.66 17.95 1.92
N GLY A 564 -10.36 17.63 1.80
CA GLY A 564 -9.31 18.28 2.59
C GLY A 564 -9.14 19.77 2.29
N GLN A 565 -9.29 20.16 1.01
CA GLN A 565 -9.24 21.57 0.60
C GLN A 565 -10.42 22.36 1.19
N ASP A 566 -11.62 21.79 1.17
CA ASP A 566 -12.82 22.43 1.73
C ASP A 566 -12.72 22.61 3.26
N GLN A 567 -12.20 21.61 3.97
CA GLN A 567 -11.94 21.76 5.42
C GLN A 567 -10.93 22.87 5.73
N SER A 568 -9.87 22.97 4.92
CA SER A 568 -8.84 24.00 5.11
C SER A 568 -9.42 25.40 4.87
N ARG A 569 -10.28 25.56 3.85
CA ARG A 569 -10.99 26.81 3.56
C ARG A 569 -11.99 27.18 4.65
N ALA A 570 -12.72 26.21 5.20
CA ALA A 570 -13.67 26.44 6.28
C ALA A 570 -12.99 26.91 7.58
N CYS A 571 -11.78 26.43 7.89
CA CYS A 571 -11.00 26.89 9.04
C CYS A 571 -10.43 28.31 8.89
N ILE A 572 -10.29 28.83 7.67
CA ILE A 572 -9.81 30.21 7.43
C ILE A 572 -10.96 31.22 7.55
N MET A 573 -12.21 30.78 7.35
CA MET A 573 -13.40 31.65 7.31
C MET A 573 -14.06 31.88 8.68
N PHE A 574 -13.60 31.22 9.74
CA PHE A 574 -14.06 31.45 11.11
C PHE A 574 -12.85 31.51 12.06
N PRO A 575 -12.35 32.71 12.38
CA PRO A 575 -11.35 32.90 13.43
C PRO A 575 -11.92 32.64 14.83
#